data_AF-A0A1H8UXR3-F1
#
_entry.id   AF-A0A1H8UXR3-F1
#
_cell.length_a   1.000
_cell.length_b   1.000
_cell.length_c   1.000
_cell.angle_alpha   90.00
_cell.angle_beta   90.00
_cell.angle_gamma   90.00
#
_symmetry.space_group_name_H-M   'P 1'
#
loop_
_entity.id
_entity.type
_entity.pdbx_description
1 polymer ?
#
loop_
_entity_poly.entity_id
_entity_poly.type
_entity_poly.pdbx_seq_one_letter_code
_entity_poly.pdbx_strand_id
1 'polypeptide(L)'
;MANNFFGITDTGKQRQNNEDAFIAEKSGDGNFIIACVVDGVGGYAGGEIAAEIARATILEQLQFIAGDIVPLLVNTFTIANQRIYEEKVQNKDLENMACVLTLAVVDVINNKFYYAHVGDTRLYLLRDYSLIKISKDHSFVGFLEDSGRLTEEAAMDHPKRNEINKALGFAGQINKDPDFVETGSSPFLPGDILLLCSDGLTDLVDKGKITEILTSSDNLPQKGKRLIDAANSRGGKDNVTVVLVHNDKERKQHSATKPAVAVKIPEQPEIIPAPVKTQKEPEPVVKTKGNGGTVAILTLLCFIFLGGFIWQFKKNADQAAIPKKTDTLAVQHIKNAAELKLQDTINKLKGHTLLLSAADFQQPIILSDTLHINKDSLYIKTKGAIVFKKDSTYSGPAIALAANCKYVVLDSVAFDGFPTAIVTHNDALVLKNVQFNNCLTPVQVSYLFPNKKYISGRLFGSMFKTDSVPTKATH
;
A
#
# COMPACT_ATOMS: atom_id res chain seq x y z
N MET A 1 8.42 32.35 -5.25
CA MET A 1 9.13 31.58 -6.29
C MET A 1 8.93 30.11 -5.97
N ALA A 2 8.67 29.26 -6.95
CA ALA A 2 8.25 27.88 -6.71
C ALA A 2 9.41 27.08 -6.07
N ASN A 3 9.41 26.98 -4.73
CA ASN A 3 10.44 26.30 -3.93
C ASN A 3 10.14 24.81 -3.72
N ASN A 4 9.26 24.24 -4.54
CA ASN A 4 8.64 22.94 -4.28
C ASN A 4 9.08 21.86 -5.27
N PHE A 5 9.99 22.16 -6.20
CA PHE A 5 10.74 21.16 -6.95
C PHE A 5 12.14 21.67 -7.28
N PHE A 6 13.08 20.76 -7.51
CA PHE A 6 14.45 21.07 -7.87
C PHE A 6 15.10 19.87 -8.57
N GLY A 7 15.86 20.11 -9.63
CA GLY A 7 16.64 19.08 -10.32
C GLY A 7 18.10 19.49 -10.45
N ILE A 8 19.01 18.54 -10.32
CA ILE A 8 20.45 18.74 -10.48
C ILE A 8 21.09 17.45 -11.00
N THR A 9 22.11 17.61 -11.85
CA THR A 9 22.94 16.52 -12.37
C THR A 9 24.42 16.90 -12.25
N ASP A 10 25.28 15.91 -12.04
CA ASP A 10 26.74 16.05 -11.99
C ASP A 10 27.37 14.85 -12.71
N THR A 11 28.42 15.12 -13.50
CA THR A 11 29.14 14.09 -14.26
C THR A 11 29.78 13.02 -13.36
N GLY A 12 29.94 13.28 -12.06
CA GLY A 12 30.73 12.45 -11.17
C GLY A 12 32.22 12.79 -11.24
N LYS A 13 33.05 11.94 -10.62
CA LYS A 13 34.51 12.13 -10.57
C LYS A 13 35.27 11.26 -11.57
N GLN A 14 34.66 10.18 -12.06
CA GLN A 14 35.35 9.18 -12.88
C GLN A 14 34.91 9.17 -14.35
N ARG A 15 33.78 9.81 -14.67
CA ARG A 15 33.29 9.96 -16.05
C ARG A 15 33.79 11.28 -16.64
N GLN A 16 33.94 11.32 -17.96
CA GLN A 16 34.30 12.55 -18.71
C GLN A 16 33.07 13.23 -19.34
N ASN A 17 31.97 12.49 -19.45
CA ASN A 17 30.74 12.91 -20.09
C ASN A 17 29.55 12.58 -19.20
N ASN A 18 28.49 13.38 -19.32
CA ASN A 18 27.25 13.16 -18.59
C ASN A 18 26.17 12.67 -19.55
N GLU A 19 25.80 11.40 -19.40
CA GLU A 19 24.77 10.73 -20.20
C GLU A 19 23.40 10.78 -19.51
N ASP A 20 23.32 11.30 -18.28
CA ASP A 20 22.06 11.55 -17.60
C ASP A 20 21.37 12.82 -18.10
N ALA A 21 20.05 12.81 -18.08
CA ALA A 21 19.19 13.98 -18.26
C ALA A 21 18.08 14.01 -17.20
N PHE A 22 17.48 15.19 -16.99
CA PHE A 22 16.35 15.32 -16.07
C PHE A 22 15.32 16.35 -16.53
N ILE A 23 14.13 16.26 -15.93
CA ILE A 23 13.06 17.26 -16.03
C ILE A 23 12.62 17.64 -14.61
N ALA A 24 12.45 18.93 -14.36
CA ALA A 24 11.87 19.46 -13.12
C ALA A 24 11.12 20.76 -13.46
N GLU A 25 9.92 20.62 -14.04
CA GLU A 25 9.19 21.74 -14.65
C GLU A 25 7.69 21.68 -14.35
N LYS A 26 7.01 22.82 -14.47
CA LYS A 26 5.55 22.89 -14.36
C LYS A 26 4.90 22.66 -15.72
N SER A 27 3.72 22.07 -15.73
CA SER A 27 2.89 21.88 -16.93
C SER A 27 1.40 22.13 -16.64
N GLY A 28 0.59 22.23 -17.70
CA GLY A 28 -0.87 22.40 -17.66
C GLY A 28 -1.27 23.63 -16.83
N ASP A 29 -0.75 24.80 -17.21
CA ASP A 29 -0.94 26.08 -16.51
C ASP A 29 -0.49 26.09 -15.04
N GLY A 30 0.41 25.18 -14.67
CA GLY A 30 0.95 25.05 -13.32
C GLY A 30 0.20 24.10 -12.40
N ASN A 31 -0.79 23.38 -12.93
CA ASN A 31 -1.53 22.35 -12.20
C ASN A 31 -0.72 21.06 -12.02
N PHE A 32 0.28 20.84 -12.86
CA PHE A 32 1.14 19.68 -12.82
C PHE A 32 2.61 20.05 -12.61
N ILE A 33 3.34 19.18 -11.95
CA ILE A 33 4.81 19.20 -11.93
C ILE A 33 5.29 17.91 -12.60
N ILE A 34 6.14 18.06 -13.61
CA ILE A 34 6.82 16.96 -14.30
C ILE A 34 8.20 16.83 -13.67
N ALA A 35 8.47 15.65 -13.10
CA ALA A 35 9.76 15.27 -12.55
C ALA A 35 10.24 14.00 -13.25
N CYS A 36 11.43 14.04 -13.84
CA CYS A 36 11.98 12.91 -14.57
C CYS A 36 13.47 12.79 -14.33
N VAL A 37 13.97 11.55 -14.23
CA VAL A 37 15.40 11.25 -14.38
C VAL A 37 15.53 10.22 -15.49
N VAL A 38 16.45 10.48 -16.40
CA VAL A 38 16.81 9.63 -17.52
C VAL A 38 18.29 9.36 -17.41
N ASP A 39 18.68 8.10 -17.53
CA ASP A 39 20.07 7.67 -17.56
C ASP A 39 20.32 6.99 -18.91
N GLY A 40 21.22 7.58 -19.68
CA GLY A 40 21.62 7.15 -21.00
C GLY A 40 22.59 5.99 -20.92
N VAL A 41 22.20 4.84 -21.48
CA VAL A 41 23.03 3.65 -21.57
C VAL A 41 23.54 3.48 -23.00
N GLY A 42 24.85 3.54 -23.19
CA GLY A 42 25.50 3.34 -24.49
C GLY A 42 27.01 3.26 -24.30
N GLY A 43 27.72 2.52 -25.15
CA GLY A 43 29.18 2.46 -25.10
C GLY A 43 29.83 3.83 -25.41
N TYR A 44 30.21 4.08 -26.66
CA TYR A 44 30.52 5.45 -27.10
C TYR A 44 29.27 6.36 -27.01
N ALA A 45 29.37 7.63 -27.47
CA ALA A 45 28.47 8.80 -27.39
C ALA A 45 26.94 8.66 -27.71
N GLY A 46 26.32 7.51 -27.49
CA GLY A 46 24.89 7.27 -27.73
C GLY A 46 24.00 7.50 -26.52
N GLY A 47 24.52 7.33 -25.29
CA GLY A 47 23.71 7.45 -24.06
C GLY A 47 23.07 8.83 -23.93
N GLU A 48 23.88 9.89 -24.05
CA GLU A 48 23.44 11.29 -24.01
C GLU A 48 22.33 11.62 -25.04
N ILE A 49 22.42 11.03 -26.25
CA ILE A 49 21.48 11.26 -27.34
C ILE A 49 20.16 10.56 -27.02
N ALA A 50 20.20 9.30 -26.57
CA ALA A 50 19.00 8.58 -26.16
C ALA A 50 18.29 9.29 -24.98
N ALA A 51 19.06 9.77 -24.00
CA ALA A 51 18.53 10.49 -22.86
C ALA A 51 17.84 11.80 -23.27
N GLU A 52 18.46 12.57 -24.18
CA GLU A 52 17.87 13.82 -24.67
C GLU A 52 16.63 13.59 -25.56
N ILE A 53 16.62 12.55 -26.40
CA ILE A 53 15.43 12.17 -27.19
C ILE A 53 14.27 11.83 -26.26
N ALA A 54 14.51 11.04 -25.21
CA ALA A 54 13.48 10.71 -24.22
C ALA A 54 12.98 11.96 -23.49
N ARG A 55 13.90 12.81 -23.01
CA ARG A 55 13.57 14.07 -22.33
C ARG A 55 12.73 15.00 -23.21
N ALA A 56 13.15 15.26 -24.44
CA ALA A 56 12.44 16.12 -25.39
C ALA A 56 11.04 15.56 -25.70
N THR A 57 10.93 14.24 -25.88
CA THR A 57 9.64 13.59 -26.13
C THR A 57 8.69 13.73 -24.95
N ILE A 58 9.17 13.60 -23.72
CA ILE A 58 8.34 13.79 -22.51
C ILE A 58 7.81 15.22 -22.42
N LEU A 59 8.67 16.22 -22.64
CA LEU A 59 8.27 17.62 -22.61
C LEU A 59 7.20 17.93 -23.66
N GLU A 60 7.34 17.38 -24.87
CA GLU A 60 6.36 17.52 -25.94
C GLU A 60 5.02 16.86 -25.59
N GLN A 61 5.04 15.59 -25.19
CA GLN A 61 3.81 14.83 -24.91
C GLN A 61 3.06 15.34 -23.67
N LEU A 62 3.79 15.87 -22.69
CA LEU A 62 3.22 16.35 -21.43
C LEU A 62 3.07 17.87 -21.39
N GLN A 63 3.20 18.57 -22.51
CA GLN A 63 2.91 20.01 -22.59
C GLN A 63 1.45 20.30 -22.20
N PHE A 64 0.53 19.43 -22.62
CA PHE A 64 -0.90 19.50 -22.30
C PHE A 64 -1.37 18.17 -21.72
N ILE A 65 -1.57 18.14 -20.40
CA ILE A 65 -2.04 16.95 -19.69
C ILE A 65 -3.57 17.00 -19.64
N ALA A 66 -4.21 16.06 -20.33
CA ALA A 66 -5.66 15.89 -20.34
C ALA A 66 -6.02 14.39 -20.34
N GLY A 67 -7.19 14.06 -19.81
CA GLY A 67 -7.67 12.68 -19.74
C GLY A 67 -6.99 11.86 -18.63
N ASP A 68 -6.92 10.55 -18.84
CA ASP A 68 -6.25 9.63 -17.91
C ASP A 68 -4.73 9.72 -18.06
N ILE A 69 -4.05 10.02 -16.96
CA ILE A 69 -2.61 10.27 -16.93
C ILE A 69 -1.83 8.97 -17.14
N VAL A 70 -2.27 7.84 -16.59
CA VAL A 70 -1.48 6.59 -16.69
C VAL A 70 -1.32 6.13 -18.14
N PRO A 71 -2.38 6.02 -18.96
CA PRO A 71 -2.25 5.72 -20.38
C PRO A 71 -1.42 6.76 -21.15
N LEU A 72 -1.51 8.04 -20.79
CA LEU A 72 -0.68 9.11 -21.38
C LEU A 72 0.81 8.86 -21.12
N LEU A 73 1.19 8.45 -19.90
CA LEU A 73 2.58 8.13 -19.56
C LEU A 73 3.09 6.91 -20.35
N VAL A 74 2.28 5.84 -20.45
CA VAL A 74 2.64 4.65 -21.25
C VAL A 74 2.86 5.03 -22.71
N ASN A 75 1.93 5.79 -23.30
CA ASN A 75 2.05 6.25 -24.69
C ASN A 75 3.29 7.13 -24.88
N THR A 76 3.62 7.98 -23.91
CA THR A 76 4.83 8.82 -23.94
C THR A 76 6.10 7.95 -24.00
N PHE A 77 6.18 6.89 -23.18
CA PHE A 77 7.30 5.94 -23.21
C PHE A 77 7.38 5.18 -24.53
N THR A 78 6.24 4.78 -25.11
CA THR A 78 6.18 4.12 -26.42
C THR A 78 6.70 5.03 -27.53
N ILE A 79 6.30 6.31 -27.56
CA ILE A 79 6.78 7.28 -28.54
C ILE A 79 8.28 7.55 -28.35
N ALA A 80 8.75 7.72 -27.12
CA ALA A 80 10.17 7.91 -26.82
C ALA A 80 11.00 6.71 -27.29
N ASN A 81 10.56 5.49 -26.98
CA ASN A 81 11.20 4.26 -27.45
C ASN A 81 11.28 4.20 -28.98
N GLN A 82 10.19 4.56 -29.66
CA GLN A 82 10.13 4.57 -31.12
C GLN A 82 11.11 5.57 -31.72
N ARG A 83 11.18 6.80 -31.19
CA ARG A 83 12.11 7.85 -31.66
C ARG A 83 13.58 7.46 -31.45
N ILE A 84 13.91 6.89 -30.28
CA ILE A 84 15.25 6.33 -30.02
C ILE A 84 15.55 5.23 -31.04
N TYR A 85 14.62 4.31 -31.29
CA TYR A 85 14.82 3.25 -32.26
C TYR A 85 15.01 3.77 -33.70
N GLU A 86 14.27 4.78 -34.12
CA GLU A 86 14.41 5.40 -35.44
C GLU A 86 15.79 6.03 -35.63
N GLU A 87 16.30 6.74 -34.63
CA GLU A 87 17.63 7.33 -34.66
C GLU A 87 18.73 6.26 -34.76
N LYS A 88 18.60 5.13 -34.06
CA LYS A 88 19.52 3.98 -34.21
C LYS A 88 19.60 3.46 -35.65
N VAL A 89 18.45 3.38 -36.30
CA VAL A 89 18.36 2.86 -37.68
C VAL A 89 18.99 3.83 -38.66
N GLN A 90 18.89 5.14 -38.41
CA GLN A 90 19.48 6.17 -39.24
C GLN A 90 20.99 6.32 -39.04
N ASN A 91 21.47 6.15 -37.82
CA ASN A 91 22.88 6.33 -37.47
C ASN A 91 23.49 5.05 -36.88
N LYS A 92 24.31 4.35 -37.71
CA LYS A 92 24.95 3.09 -37.31
C LYS A 92 25.89 3.24 -36.11
N ASP A 93 26.48 4.40 -35.91
CA ASP A 93 27.38 4.64 -34.77
C ASP A 93 26.62 4.66 -33.44
N LEU A 94 25.28 4.75 -33.48
CA LEU A 94 24.38 4.80 -32.33
C LEU A 94 23.59 3.50 -32.11
N GLU A 95 23.91 2.38 -32.77
CA GLU A 95 23.07 1.16 -32.71
C GLU A 95 22.79 0.68 -31.26
N ASN A 96 23.75 0.93 -30.36
CA ASN A 96 23.73 0.51 -28.97
C ASN A 96 23.11 1.54 -28.01
N MET A 97 22.69 2.72 -28.49
CA MET A 97 22.15 3.74 -27.59
C MET A 97 20.86 3.28 -26.91
N ALA A 98 20.67 3.58 -25.65
CA ALA A 98 19.47 3.24 -24.93
C ALA A 98 19.34 4.22 -23.78
N CYS A 99 18.19 4.21 -23.11
CA CYS A 99 18.10 4.88 -21.83
C CYS A 99 17.14 4.14 -20.92
N VAL A 100 17.41 4.24 -19.63
CA VAL A 100 16.44 3.93 -18.57
C VAL A 100 15.87 5.24 -18.06
N LEU A 101 14.64 5.22 -17.57
CA LEU A 101 14.05 6.42 -17.01
C LEU A 101 12.93 6.16 -16.00
N THR A 102 12.76 7.15 -15.14
CA THR A 102 11.67 7.25 -14.19
C THR A 102 11.03 8.61 -14.32
N LEU A 103 9.72 8.61 -14.57
CA LEU A 103 8.91 9.81 -14.76
C LEU A 103 7.80 9.84 -13.71
N ALA A 104 7.68 10.97 -13.00
CA ALA A 104 6.58 11.28 -12.11
C ALA A 104 5.86 12.56 -12.56
N VAL A 105 4.54 12.48 -12.66
CA VAL A 105 3.65 13.63 -12.87
C VAL A 105 2.86 13.86 -11.60
N VAL A 106 3.13 14.99 -10.94
CA VAL A 106 2.44 15.40 -9.71
C VAL A 106 1.25 16.26 -10.09
N ASP A 107 0.06 15.77 -9.80
CA ASP A 107 -1.18 16.54 -9.84
C ASP A 107 -1.28 17.37 -8.55
N VAL A 108 -0.91 18.63 -8.68
CA VAL A 108 -0.87 19.56 -7.55
C VAL A 108 -2.28 19.75 -7.03
N ILE A 109 -3.32 19.86 -7.86
CA ILE A 109 -4.69 20.12 -7.39
C ILE A 109 -5.20 18.96 -6.54
N ASN A 110 -5.05 17.73 -7.03
CA ASN A 110 -5.64 16.54 -6.42
C ASN A 110 -4.75 15.86 -5.37
N ASN A 111 -3.56 16.40 -5.07
CA ASN A 111 -2.61 15.82 -4.12
C ASN A 111 -2.29 14.36 -4.45
N LYS A 112 -1.96 14.09 -5.71
CA LYS A 112 -1.59 12.77 -6.21
C LYS A 112 -0.35 12.88 -7.09
N PHE A 113 0.38 11.80 -7.20
CA PHE A 113 1.35 11.63 -8.26
C PHE A 113 1.06 10.35 -9.03
N TYR A 114 1.43 10.38 -10.30
CA TYR A 114 1.39 9.27 -11.23
C TYR A 114 2.83 9.02 -11.67
N TYR A 115 3.20 7.76 -11.90
CA TYR A 115 4.54 7.46 -12.36
C TYR A 115 4.54 6.41 -13.47
N ALA A 116 5.59 6.48 -14.29
CA ALA A 116 5.99 5.47 -15.26
C ALA A 116 7.50 5.24 -15.14
N HIS A 117 7.94 4.00 -15.24
CA HIS A 117 9.31 3.61 -14.97
C HIS A 117 9.75 2.45 -15.87
N VAL A 118 10.98 2.54 -16.38
CA VAL A 118 11.70 1.48 -17.09
C VAL A 118 13.17 1.54 -16.70
N GLY A 119 13.73 0.42 -16.23
CA GLY A 119 15.16 0.26 -15.92
C GLY A 119 15.47 0.35 -14.43
N ASP A 120 16.54 1.03 -14.05
CA ASP A 120 17.09 1.03 -12.68
C ASP A 120 17.34 2.43 -12.10
N THR A 121 16.91 3.49 -12.80
CA THR A 121 16.61 4.76 -12.13
C THR A 121 15.51 4.55 -11.08
N ARG A 122 15.49 5.34 -10.01
CA ARG A 122 14.63 5.06 -8.84
C ARG A 122 13.70 6.22 -8.50
N LEU A 123 12.49 5.88 -8.07
CA LEU A 123 11.52 6.79 -7.43
C LEU A 123 11.36 6.39 -5.96
N TYR A 124 11.54 7.37 -5.07
CA TYR A 124 11.28 7.25 -3.65
C TYR A 124 10.23 8.26 -3.20
N LEU A 125 9.42 7.86 -2.23
CA LEU A 125 8.52 8.73 -1.45
C LEU A 125 9.04 8.82 -0.02
N LEU A 126 9.41 10.02 0.41
CA LEU A 126 9.61 10.34 1.82
C LEU A 126 8.28 10.82 2.40
N ARG A 127 7.76 10.08 3.37
CA ARG A 127 6.57 10.44 4.15
C ARG A 127 6.80 10.16 5.62
N ASP A 128 6.52 11.16 6.47
CA ASP A 128 6.66 11.07 7.93
C ASP A 128 8.01 10.45 8.36
N TYR A 129 9.11 10.97 7.79
CA TYR A 129 10.49 10.50 8.02
C TYR A 129 10.83 9.09 7.52
N SER A 130 9.90 8.40 6.84
CA SER A 130 10.14 7.11 6.22
C SER A 130 10.36 7.26 4.72
N LEU A 131 11.52 6.83 4.22
CA LEU A 131 11.83 6.78 2.80
C LEU A 131 11.41 5.43 2.22
N ILE A 132 10.51 5.43 1.24
CA ILE A 132 9.94 4.23 0.63
C ILE A 132 10.28 4.22 -0.85
N LYS A 133 10.95 3.16 -1.32
CA LYS A 133 11.19 2.92 -2.75
C LYS A 133 9.86 2.54 -3.41
N ILE A 134 9.45 3.29 -4.42
CA ILE A 134 8.18 3.11 -5.15
C ILE A 134 8.40 2.29 -6.41
N SER A 135 9.43 2.61 -7.20
CA SER A 135 9.79 1.86 -8.42
C SER A 135 10.51 0.56 -8.07
N LYS A 136 10.48 -0.41 -8.99
CA LYS A 136 11.25 -1.65 -8.90
C LYS A 136 12.30 -1.67 -9.98
N ASP A 137 13.53 -1.98 -9.61
CA ASP A 137 14.64 -2.01 -10.57
C ASP A 137 14.42 -3.16 -11.55
N HIS A 138 14.39 -2.86 -12.85
CA HIS A 138 14.26 -3.83 -13.92
C HIS A 138 15.62 -4.47 -14.24
N SER A 139 16.29 -4.98 -13.22
CA SER A 139 17.57 -5.69 -13.28
C SER A 139 17.47 -7.03 -12.56
N PHE A 140 18.40 -7.95 -12.85
CA PHE A 140 18.42 -9.24 -12.15
C PHE A 140 18.66 -9.08 -10.65
N VAL A 141 19.59 -8.18 -10.29
CA VAL A 141 19.95 -7.88 -8.91
C VAL A 141 18.82 -7.15 -8.20
N GLY A 142 18.19 -6.17 -8.87
CA GLY A 142 17.00 -5.47 -8.38
C GLY A 142 15.86 -6.41 -7.99
N PHE A 143 15.57 -7.40 -8.85
CA PHE A 143 14.57 -8.42 -8.52
C PHE A 143 14.93 -9.25 -7.26
N LEU A 144 16.21 -9.57 -7.06
CA LEU A 144 16.65 -10.29 -5.87
C LEU A 144 16.56 -9.43 -4.61
N GLU A 145 16.92 -8.15 -4.70
CA GLU A 145 16.74 -7.15 -3.64
C GLU A 145 15.26 -7.02 -3.26
N ASP A 146 14.40 -6.70 -4.23
CA ASP A 146 12.98 -6.45 -4.01
C ASP A 146 12.24 -7.71 -3.48
N SER A 147 12.72 -8.92 -3.82
CA SER A 147 12.18 -10.18 -3.30
C SER A 147 12.73 -10.59 -1.93
N GLY A 148 13.64 -9.79 -1.35
CA GLY A 148 14.31 -10.04 -0.07
C GLY A 148 15.31 -11.20 -0.10
N ARG A 149 15.75 -11.61 -1.30
CA ARG A 149 16.79 -12.64 -1.50
C ARG A 149 18.19 -12.07 -1.39
N LEU A 150 18.36 -10.79 -1.67
CA LEU A 150 19.56 -10.02 -1.37
C LEU A 150 19.21 -8.86 -0.44
N THR A 151 20.14 -8.51 0.45
CA THR A 151 20.09 -7.22 1.14
C THR A 151 20.57 -6.12 0.18
N GLU A 152 20.29 -4.86 0.50
CA GLU A 152 20.76 -3.70 -0.25
C GLU A 152 22.30 -3.74 -0.40
N GLU A 153 23.02 -4.04 0.69
CA GLU A 153 24.48 -4.15 0.66
C GLU A 153 24.97 -5.31 -0.23
N ALA A 154 24.31 -6.46 -0.15
CA ALA A 154 24.68 -7.62 -0.96
C ALA A 154 24.33 -7.45 -2.45
N ALA A 155 23.29 -6.67 -2.76
CA ALA A 155 22.96 -6.27 -4.12
C ALA A 155 24.06 -5.38 -4.71
N MET A 156 24.59 -4.45 -3.91
CA MET A 156 25.66 -3.55 -4.31
C MET A 156 26.99 -4.25 -4.62
N ASP A 157 27.32 -5.32 -3.90
CA ASP A 157 28.53 -6.11 -4.13
C ASP A 157 28.35 -7.21 -5.21
N HIS A 158 27.15 -7.31 -5.81
CA HIS A 158 26.85 -8.38 -6.75
C HIS A 158 27.56 -8.18 -8.10
N PRO A 159 28.17 -9.23 -8.71
CA PRO A 159 28.92 -9.10 -9.96
C PRO A 159 28.06 -8.68 -11.16
N LYS A 160 26.75 -8.93 -11.09
CA LYS A 160 25.75 -8.59 -12.12
C LYS A 160 24.94 -7.32 -11.80
N ARG A 161 25.41 -6.46 -10.89
CA ARG A 161 24.62 -5.29 -10.45
C ARG A 161 24.28 -4.32 -11.60
N ASN A 162 25.16 -4.20 -12.59
CA ASN A 162 24.97 -3.35 -13.76
C ASN A 162 24.18 -4.02 -14.91
N GLU A 163 23.56 -5.20 -14.72
CA GLU A 163 22.80 -5.89 -15.77
C GLU A 163 21.33 -5.42 -15.80
N ILE A 164 20.99 -4.56 -16.76
CA ILE A 164 19.62 -4.05 -16.98
C ILE A 164 18.84 -4.98 -17.93
N ASN A 165 17.61 -5.33 -17.56
CA ASN A 165 16.72 -6.20 -18.35
C ASN A 165 15.76 -5.41 -19.27
N LYS A 166 15.39 -4.17 -18.88
CA LYS A 166 14.45 -3.32 -19.64
C LYS A 166 15.03 -1.92 -19.80
N ALA A 167 15.11 -1.45 -21.03
CA ALA A 167 15.52 -0.09 -21.39
C ALA A 167 14.78 0.36 -22.65
N LEU A 168 14.59 1.68 -22.81
CA LEU A 168 14.10 2.25 -24.06
C LEU A 168 15.19 2.19 -25.13
N GLY A 169 14.78 1.91 -26.36
CA GLY A 169 15.69 1.63 -27.48
C GLY A 169 16.02 0.14 -27.62
N PHE A 170 15.55 -0.73 -26.71
CA PHE A 170 15.57 -2.19 -26.93
C PHE A 170 14.42 -2.56 -27.88
N ALA A 171 14.77 -3.12 -29.04
CA ALA A 171 13.85 -3.28 -30.16
C ALA A 171 12.56 -4.05 -29.80
N GLY A 172 11.41 -3.43 -30.04
CA GLY A 172 10.09 -4.08 -30.14
C GLY A 172 9.56 -4.79 -28.89
N GLN A 173 10.20 -4.65 -27.71
CA GLN A 173 9.73 -5.28 -26.47
C GLN A 173 8.57 -4.52 -25.82
N ILE A 174 8.62 -3.18 -25.84
CA ILE A 174 7.58 -2.33 -25.23
C ILE A 174 6.17 -2.58 -25.78
N ASN A 175 6.06 -2.97 -27.05
CA ASN A 175 4.77 -3.26 -27.69
C ASN A 175 4.29 -4.71 -27.47
N LYS A 176 5.16 -5.59 -26.94
CA LYS A 176 4.89 -7.03 -26.78
C LYS A 176 4.67 -7.44 -25.33
N ASP A 177 5.27 -6.73 -24.39
CA ASP A 177 5.15 -6.96 -22.95
C ASP A 177 4.27 -5.85 -22.34
N PRO A 178 3.03 -6.13 -21.90
CA PRO A 178 2.17 -5.13 -21.27
C PRO A 178 2.74 -4.63 -19.92
N ASP A 179 3.64 -5.40 -19.30
CA ASP A 179 4.33 -5.02 -18.06
C ASP A 179 5.71 -4.39 -18.34
N PHE A 180 6.01 -4.02 -19.60
CA PHE A 180 7.28 -3.40 -19.95
C PHE A 180 7.48 -2.07 -19.22
N VAL A 181 6.45 -1.23 -19.21
CA VAL A 181 6.44 0.03 -18.48
C VAL A 181 5.74 -0.19 -17.14
N GLU A 182 6.48 -0.09 -16.04
CA GLU A 182 5.88 -0.10 -14.72
C GLU A 182 5.14 1.23 -14.53
N THR A 183 3.88 1.17 -14.09
CA THR A 183 3.09 2.37 -13.81
C THR A 183 2.35 2.28 -12.49
N GLY A 184 2.01 3.44 -11.94
CA GLY A 184 1.16 3.50 -10.76
C GLY A 184 0.75 4.92 -10.40
N SER A 185 -0.03 5.01 -9.32
CA SER A 185 -0.39 6.29 -8.73
C SER A 185 -0.48 6.17 -7.21
N SER A 186 -0.21 7.26 -6.51
CA SER A 186 -0.33 7.32 -5.05
C SER A 186 -0.69 8.74 -4.61
N PRO A 187 -1.36 8.90 -3.44
CA PRO A 187 -1.49 10.19 -2.80
C PRO A 187 -0.12 10.85 -2.61
N PHE A 188 -0.06 12.17 -2.83
CA PHE A 188 1.06 13.04 -2.54
C PHE A 188 0.58 14.06 -1.51
N LEU A 189 0.78 13.77 -0.23
CA LEU A 189 0.20 14.49 0.88
C LEU A 189 1.09 15.66 1.32
N PRO A 190 0.52 16.69 1.98
CA PRO A 190 1.28 17.79 2.57
C PRO A 190 2.49 17.33 3.41
N GLY A 191 3.67 17.83 3.06
CA GLY A 191 4.97 17.51 3.66
C GLY A 191 5.71 16.33 3.03
N ASP A 192 5.12 15.62 2.07
CA ASP A 192 5.80 14.55 1.35
C ASP A 192 6.89 15.10 0.42
N ILE A 193 7.96 14.33 0.22
CA ILE A 193 8.98 14.59 -0.80
C ILE A 193 9.10 13.38 -1.72
N LEU A 194 9.00 13.60 -3.03
CA LEU A 194 9.46 12.65 -4.03
C LEU A 194 10.95 12.88 -4.31
N LEU A 195 11.70 11.80 -4.39
CA LEU A 195 13.08 11.77 -4.89
C LEU A 195 13.10 10.85 -6.10
N LEU A 196 13.49 11.39 -7.26
CA LEU A 196 13.90 10.59 -8.41
C LEU A 196 15.41 10.69 -8.55
N CYS A 197 16.09 9.59 -8.84
CA CYS A 197 17.54 9.60 -9.02
C CYS A 197 18.03 8.51 -9.98
N SER A 198 19.22 8.74 -10.57
CA SER A 198 19.99 7.70 -11.27
C SER A 198 20.69 6.79 -10.27
N ASP A 199 21.19 5.66 -10.77
CA ASP A 199 21.91 4.66 -9.99
C ASP A 199 23.20 5.25 -9.36
N GLY A 200 23.85 6.23 -10.00
CA GLY A 200 25.04 6.88 -9.48
C GLY A 200 24.87 7.54 -8.11
N LEU A 201 23.62 7.84 -7.70
CA LEU A 201 23.33 8.18 -6.30
C LEU A 201 23.28 6.92 -5.43
N THR A 202 22.39 5.99 -5.75
CA THR A 202 22.05 4.87 -4.86
C THR A 202 23.10 3.78 -4.80
N ASP A 203 23.98 3.73 -5.78
CA ASP A 203 25.15 2.84 -5.80
C ASP A 203 26.21 3.24 -4.79
N LEU A 204 26.22 4.51 -4.39
CA LEU A 204 27.22 5.06 -3.50
C LEU A 204 26.61 5.50 -2.18
N VAL A 205 25.35 5.91 -2.15
CA VAL A 205 24.69 6.50 -0.99
C VAL A 205 23.56 5.60 -0.52
N ASP A 206 23.72 5.06 0.68
CA ASP A 206 22.71 4.21 1.32
C ASP A 206 21.44 4.97 1.68
N LYS A 207 20.34 4.22 1.78
CA LYS A 207 19.02 4.74 2.16
C LYS A 207 19.02 5.57 3.45
N GLY A 208 19.83 5.19 4.44
CA GLY A 208 19.93 5.90 5.72
C GLY A 208 20.44 7.33 5.54
N LYS A 209 21.52 7.49 4.78
CA LYS A 209 22.11 8.80 4.47
C LYS A 209 21.21 9.65 3.60
N ILE A 210 20.54 9.05 2.61
CA ILE A 210 19.53 9.77 1.79
C ILE A 210 18.42 10.30 2.70
N THR A 211 17.91 9.47 3.61
CA THR A 211 16.85 9.87 4.56
C THR A 211 17.30 11.01 5.47
N GLU A 212 18.52 10.93 6.02
CA GLU A 212 19.12 12.00 6.83
C GLU A 212 19.16 13.34 6.07
N ILE A 213 19.60 13.34 4.80
CA ILE A 213 19.68 14.56 3.98
C ILE A 213 18.29 15.10 3.70
N LEU A 214 17.35 14.25 3.26
CA LEU A 214 16.00 14.69 2.89
C LEU A 214 15.17 15.18 4.09
N THR A 215 15.45 14.69 5.29
CA THR A 215 14.76 15.09 6.53
C THR A 215 15.39 16.30 7.23
N SER A 216 16.53 16.78 6.74
CA SER A 216 17.16 18.01 7.25
C SER A 216 16.29 19.26 7.01
N SER A 217 16.60 20.34 7.73
CA SER A 217 15.96 21.65 7.60
C SER A 217 16.38 22.44 6.34
N ASP A 218 17.23 21.85 5.50
CA ASP A 218 17.74 22.48 4.30
C ASP A 218 16.64 22.69 3.24
N ASN A 219 16.83 23.67 2.37
CA ASN A 219 15.94 23.85 1.21
C ASN A 219 16.22 22.78 0.13
N LEU A 220 15.31 22.63 -0.84
CA LEU A 220 15.45 21.60 -1.89
C LEU A 220 16.79 21.70 -2.68
N PRO A 221 17.26 22.89 -3.11
CA PRO A 221 18.57 23.01 -3.76
C PRO A 221 19.73 22.48 -2.92
N GLN A 222 19.76 22.82 -1.62
CA GLN A 222 20.78 22.34 -0.69
C GLN A 222 20.69 20.83 -0.48
N LYS A 223 19.49 20.27 -0.35
CA LYS A 223 19.27 18.82 -0.27
C LYS A 223 19.80 18.10 -1.52
N GLY A 224 19.44 18.58 -2.70
CA GLY A 224 19.92 18.03 -3.98
C GLY A 224 21.44 18.07 -4.08
N LYS A 225 22.06 19.22 -3.76
CA LYS A 225 23.52 19.36 -3.75
C LYS A 225 24.18 18.39 -2.75
N ARG A 226 23.63 18.27 -1.53
CA ARG A 226 24.16 17.35 -0.51
C ARG A 226 24.08 15.89 -0.93
N LEU A 227 23.06 15.49 -1.70
CA LEU A 227 22.95 14.14 -2.27
C LEU A 227 24.07 13.89 -3.29
N ILE A 228 24.29 14.81 -4.22
CA ILE A 228 25.40 14.73 -5.19
C ILE A 228 26.76 14.73 -4.49
N ASP A 229 26.96 15.64 -3.54
CA ASP A 229 28.21 15.74 -2.77
C ASP A 229 28.48 14.42 -2.00
N ALA A 230 27.43 13.78 -1.45
CA ALA A 230 27.56 12.50 -0.76
C ALA A 230 28.02 11.38 -1.71
N ALA A 231 27.44 11.26 -2.91
CA ALA A 231 27.87 10.29 -3.92
C ALA A 231 29.31 10.55 -4.38
N ASN A 232 29.63 11.82 -4.68
CA ASN A 232 30.96 12.24 -5.08
C ASN A 232 32.03 12.02 -4.00
N SER A 233 31.69 12.21 -2.73
CA SER A 233 32.60 11.93 -1.60
C SER A 233 32.95 10.46 -1.45
N ARG A 234 32.09 9.56 -1.96
CA ARG A 234 32.30 8.10 -1.99
C ARG A 234 32.91 7.62 -3.33
N GLY A 235 33.43 8.55 -4.13
CA GLY A 235 34.26 8.27 -5.29
C GLY A 235 33.67 8.70 -6.62
N GLY A 236 32.38 9.08 -6.68
CA GLY A 236 31.72 9.60 -7.89
C GLY A 236 31.95 8.73 -9.12
N LYS A 237 31.61 7.44 -9.01
CA LYS A 237 31.92 6.41 -10.01
C LYS A 237 31.11 6.58 -11.31
N ASP A 238 29.92 7.17 -11.21
CA ASP A 238 29.04 7.42 -12.34
C ASP A 238 28.47 8.84 -12.36
N ASN A 239 27.72 9.14 -13.41
CA ASN A 239 26.83 10.31 -13.45
C ASN A 239 25.82 10.24 -12.31
N VAL A 240 25.52 11.38 -11.69
CA VAL A 240 24.63 11.44 -10.53
C VAL A 240 23.58 12.50 -10.78
N THR A 241 22.33 12.07 -10.89
CA THR A 241 21.19 12.94 -11.16
C THR A 241 20.12 12.77 -10.11
N VAL A 242 19.56 13.91 -9.67
CA VAL A 242 18.54 13.96 -8.62
C VAL A 242 17.47 14.98 -8.99
N VAL A 243 16.20 14.56 -8.89
CA VAL A 243 15.04 15.45 -8.93
C VAL A 243 14.23 15.28 -7.66
N LEU A 244 13.93 16.40 -7.00
CA LEU A 244 13.12 16.49 -5.80
C LEU A 244 11.82 17.22 -6.09
N VAL A 245 10.70 16.72 -5.57
CA VAL A 245 9.42 17.43 -5.53
C VAL A 245 8.87 17.38 -4.12
N HIS A 246 8.53 18.52 -3.53
CA HIS A 246 7.99 18.65 -2.19
C HIS A 246 6.53 19.11 -2.26
N ASN A 247 5.65 18.46 -1.50
CA ASN A 247 4.32 19.01 -1.28
C ASN A 247 4.37 20.05 -0.16
N ASP A 248 4.57 21.31 -0.55
CA ASP A 248 4.67 22.46 0.36
C ASP A 248 3.32 22.98 0.87
N LYS A 249 2.21 22.33 0.54
CA LYS A 249 0.89 22.73 1.06
C LYS A 249 0.83 22.57 2.57
N GLU A 250 0.00 23.39 3.19
CA GLU A 250 -0.30 23.21 4.60
C GLU A 250 -1.04 21.90 4.84
N ARG A 251 -0.56 21.14 5.83
CA ARG A 251 -1.26 19.96 6.32
C ARG A 251 -2.58 20.43 6.89
N LYS A 252 -3.69 20.15 6.19
CA LYS A 252 -5.03 20.45 6.69
C LYS A 252 -5.23 19.73 8.02
N GLN A 253 -5.06 20.44 9.13
CA GLN A 253 -5.44 19.97 10.44
C GLN A 253 -6.97 19.93 10.44
N HIS A 254 -7.53 18.74 10.24
CA HIS A 254 -8.87 18.50 10.74
C HIS A 254 -8.75 18.56 12.27
N SER A 255 -9.05 19.72 12.86
CA SER A 255 -9.40 19.75 14.28
C SER A 255 -10.49 18.71 14.44
N ALA A 256 -10.21 17.66 15.21
CA ALA A 256 -11.26 16.78 15.68
C ALA A 256 -12.27 17.70 16.35
N THR A 257 -13.43 17.89 15.73
CA THR A 257 -14.54 18.56 16.37
C THR A 257 -14.73 17.79 17.67
N LYS A 258 -14.56 18.46 18.82
CA LYS A 258 -14.95 17.86 20.10
C LYS A 258 -16.31 17.20 19.88
N PRO A 259 -16.56 15.98 20.38
CA PRO A 259 -17.91 15.44 20.39
C PRO A 259 -18.79 16.56 20.94
N ALA A 260 -19.79 16.99 20.14
CA ALA A 260 -20.73 17.99 20.61
C ALA A 260 -21.28 17.43 21.93
N VAL A 261 -20.93 18.07 23.05
CA VAL A 261 -21.62 17.81 24.30
C VAL A 261 -23.07 18.09 23.98
N ALA A 262 -23.91 17.06 24.07
CA ALA A 262 -25.34 17.20 23.90
C ALA A 262 -25.78 18.37 24.80
N VAL A 263 -26.15 19.48 24.17
CA VAL A 263 -26.74 20.60 24.88
C VAL A 263 -28.03 20.05 25.47
N LYS A 264 -28.06 19.89 26.80
CA LYS A 264 -29.32 19.72 27.52
C LYS A 264 -30.11 20.99 27.27
N ILE A 265 -31.14 20.88 26.42
CA ILE A 265 -32.18 21.88 26.32
C ILE A 265 -32.87 21.91 27.70
N PRO A 266 -32.92 23.04 28.41
CA PRO A 266 -33.72 23.15 29.61
C PRO A 266 -35.20 23.07 29.22
N GLU A 267 -35.97 22.23 29.92
CA GLU A 267 -37.44 22.24 29.83
C GLU A 267 -37.94 23.65 30.12
N GLN A 268 -38.64 24.24 29.13
CA GLN A 268 -39.43 25.45 29.33
C GLN A 268 -40.78 25.09 29.97
N PRO A 269 -41.28 25.88 30.94
CA PRO A 269 -42.60 25.65 31.53
C PRO A 269 -43.73 25.91 30.54
N GLU A 270 -44.78 25.09 30.62
CA GLU A 270 -46.05 25.25 29.90
C GLU A 270 -46.65 26.65 30.10
N ILE A 271 -46.99 27.32 28.99
CA ILE A 271 -47.84 28.51 28.99
C ILE A 271 -49.16 28.14 28.31
N ILE A 272 -50.23 28.27 29.09
CA ILE A 272 -51.64 28.04 28.72
C ILE A 272 -52.09 29.09 27.69
N PRO A 273 -52.73 28.72 26.57
CA PRO A 273 -53.36 29.71 25.69
C PRO A 273 -54.84 29.97 26.08
N ALA A 274 -55.19 31.25 26.17
CA ALA A 274 -56.57 31.76 26.24
C ALA A 274 -57.12 32.07 24.83
N PRO A 275 -58.46 32.21 24.64
CA PRO A 275 -59.12 31.90 23.37
C PRO A 275 -59.28 33.10 22.43
N VAL A 276 -59.16 32.86 21.13
CA VAL A 276 -59.55 33.81 20.07
C VAL A 276 -60.83 33.31 19.38
N LYS A 277 -61.79 34.24 19.23
CA LYS A 277 -63.10 34.05 18.62
C LYS A 277 -62.99 33.84 17.11
N THR A 278 -63.77 32.90 16.56
CA THR A 278 -64.02 32.79 15.11
C THR A 278 -65.51 32.81 14.83
N GLN A 279 -65.92 33.60 13.82
CA GLN A 279 -67.29 33.80 13.38
C GLN A 279 -67.83 32.59 12.57
N LYS A 280 -69.16 32.46 12.66
CA LYS A 280 -70.15 31.52 12.08
C LYS A 280 -70.14 31.46 10.52
N GLU A 281 -70.17 30.28 9.89
CA GLU A 281 -71.33 29.41 9.49
C GLU A 281 -71.54 29.52 7.94
N PRO A 282 -72.03 28.52 7.15
CA PRO A 282 -72.82 27.33 7.50
C PRO A 282 -72.33 25.95 6.96
N GLU A 283 -72.83 24.90 7.62
CA GLU A 283 -72.85 23.49 7.19
C GLU A 283 -73.81 23.27 5.98
N PRO A 284 -73.74 22.11 5.29
CA PRO A 284 -74.54 20.97 5.76
C PRO A 284 -73.88 19.58 5.60
N VAL A 285 -73.94 18.82 6.69
CA VAL A 285 -74.35 17.40 6.84
C VAL A 285 -74.10 16.44 5.66
N VAL A 286 -73.17 15.49 5.82
CA VAL A 286 -73.41 14.07 5.46
C VAL A 286 -72.71 13.11 6.44
N LYS A 287 -73.56 12.39 7.18
CA LYS A 287 -73.46 11.10 7.87
C LYS A 287 -72.12 10.33 7.83
N THR A 288 -71.70 9.98 9.04
CA THR A 288 -70.77 8.91 9.43
C THR A 288 -71.05 7.57 8.74
N LYS A 289 -69.96 6.92 8.27
CA LYS A 289 -69.88 5.45 8.20
C LYS A 289 -68.54 5.03 8.78
N GLY A 290 -68.61 4.32 9.90
CA GLY A 290 -67.44 3.84 10.63
C GLY A 290 -66.67 2.78 9.85
N ASN A 291 -65.36 2.93 9.81
CA ASN A 291 -64.43 1.85 9.47
C ASN A 291 -63.60 1.52 10.71
N GLY A 292 -64.23 0.82 11.67
CA GLY A 292 -63.52 0.20 12.80
C GLY A 292 -62.52 -0.89 12.37
N GLY A 293 -62.55 -1.32 11.10
CA GLY A 293 -61.64 -2.32 10.55
C GLY A 293 -60.23 -1.80 10.26
N THR A 294 -60.05 -0.53 9.88
CA THR A 294 -58.72 0.00 9.52
C THR A 294 -57.87 0.28 10.74
N VAL A 295 -58.49 0.75 11.84
CA VAL A 295 -57.79 0.97 13.12
C VAL A 295 -57.34 -0.37 13.71
N ALA A 296 -58.18 -1.41 13.66
CA ALA A 296 -57.81 -2.75 14.15
C ALA A 296 -56.63 -3.35 13.39
N ILE A 297 -56.61 -3.22 12.06
CA ILE A 297 -55.52 -3.70 11.19
C ILE A 297 -54.23 -2.91 11.44
N LEU A 298 -54.31 -1.59 11.58
CA LEU A 298 -53.16 -0.74 11.90
C LEU A 298 -52.60 -1.04 13.30
N THR A 299 -53.46 -1.28 14.29
CA THR A 299 -52.99 -1.70 15.63
C THR A 299 -52.32 -3.07 15.58
N LEU A 300 -52.85 -4.03 14.82
CA LEU A 300 -52.24 -5.35 14.67
C LEU A 300 -50.87 -5.26 13.98
N LEU A 301 -50.75 -4.44 12.93
CA LEU A 301 -49.48 -4.19 12.25
C LEU A 301 -48.46 -3.50 13.18
N CYS A 302 -48.89 -2.54 14.00
CA CYS A 302 -48.04 -1.92 15.03
C CYS A 302 -47.54 -2.96 16.05
N PHE A 303 -48.38 -3.89 16.50
CA PHE A 303 -47.94 -4.95 17.42
C PHE A 303 -46.98 -5.95 16.76
N ILE A 304 -47.17 -6.27 15.48
CA ILE A 304 -46.24 -7.13 14.72
C ILE A 304 -44.90 -6.43 14.52
N PHE A 305 -44.90 -5.14 14.15
CA PHE A 305 -43.67 -4.35 14.03
C PHE A 305 -42.97 -4.18 15.38
N LEU A 306 -43.71 -3.91 16.45
CA LEU A 306 -43.15 -3.82 17.81
C LEU A 306 -42.57 -5.15 18.27
N GLY A 307 -43.25 -6.27 17.98
CA GLY A 307 -42.73 -7.62 18.23
C GLY A 307 -41.46 -7.93 17.44
N GLY A 308 -41.42 -7.56 16.16
CA GLY A 308 -40.23 -7.67 15.31
C GLY A 308 -39.07 -6.80 15.81
N PHE A 309 -39.37 -5.58 16.27
CA PHE A 309 -38.37 -4.67 16.83
C PHE A 309 -37.84 -5.19 18.17
N ILE A 310 -38.70 -5.70 19.05
CA ILE A 310 -38.30 -6.35 20.31
C ILE A 310 -37.49 -7.61 20.02
N TRP A 311 -37.86 -8.42 19.03
CA TRP A 311 -37.11 -9.62 18.64
C TRP A 311 -35.74 -9.26 18.07
N GLN A 312 -35.64 -8.25 17.22
CA GLN A 312 -34.38 -7.77 16.65
C GLN A 312 -33.51 -7.09 17.72
N PHE A 313 -34.11 -6.35 18.65
CA PHE A 313 -33.41 -5.75 19.77
C PHE A 313 -32.93 -6.80 20.77
N LYS A 314 -33.69 -7.87 21.00
CA LYS A 314 -33.29 -9.00 21.85
C LYS A 314 -32.19 -9.82 21.18
N LYS A 315 -32.28 -10.06 19.86
CA LYS A 315 -31.20 -10.69 19.07
C LYS A 315 -29.91 -9.85 19.09
N ASN A 316 -30.02 -8.53 19.00
CA ASN A 316 -28.87 -7.63 19.11
C ASN A 316 -28.35 -7.50 20.54
N ALA A 317 -29.22 -7.58 21.57
CA ALA A 317 -28.81 -7.60 22.98
C ALA A 317 -28.11 -8.92 23.36
N ASP A 318 -28.55 -10.04 22.78
CA ASP A 318 -27.88 -11.34 22.90
C ASP A 318 -26.50 -11.34 22.19
N GLN A 319 -26.30 -10.49 21.18
CA GLN A 319 -25.00 -10.26 20.53
C GLN A 319 -24.13 -9.18 21.19
N ALA A 320 -24.72 -8.30 22.01
CA ALA A 320 -24.04 -7.19 22.68
C ALA A 320 -23.74 -7.46 24.18
N ALA A 321 -24.08 -8.64 24.69
CA ALA A 321 -23.66 -9.07 26.02
C ALA A 321 -22.14 -9.36 26.00
N ILE A 322 -21.35 -8.40 26.47
CA ILE A 322 -20.01 -8.65 27.00
C ILE A 322 -20.16 -9.82 27.99
N PRO A 323 -19.41 -10.94 27.86
CA PRO A 323 -19.55 -12.02 28.81
C PRO A 323 -19.23 -11.48 30.20
N LYS A 324 -20.24 -11.49 31.08
CA LYS A 324 -19.99 -11.52 32.52
C LYS A 324 -19.01 -12.66 32.75
N LYS A 325 -18.03 -12.39 33.60
CA LYS A 325 -17.07 -13.35 34.14
C LYS A 325 -17.84 -14.48 34.84
N THR A 326 -18.33 -15.41 34.04
CA THR A 326 -18.82 -16.69 34.51
C THR A 326 -17.56 -17.52 34.68
N ASP A 327 -17.36 -18.06 35.88
CA ASP A 327 -16.44 -19.17 36.11
C ASP A 327 -16.97 -20.37 35.30
N THR A 328 -16.75 -20.34 33.99
CA THR A 328 -16.94 -21.49 33.13
C THR A 328 -15.74 -22.37 33.43
N LEU A 329 -15.97 -23.40 34.23
CA LEU A 329 -15.12 -24.58 34.30
C LEU A 329 -14.59 -24.86 32.90
N ALA A 330 -13.28 -24.74 32.72
CA ALA A 330 -12.64 -24.95 31.44
C ALA A 330 -13.07 -26.33 30.92
N VAL A 331 -13.87 -26.35 29.85
CA VAL A 331 -13.91 -27.54 29.00
C VAL A 331 -12.50 -27.65 28.48
N GLN A 332 -11.68 -28.51 29.10
CA GLN A 332 -10.39 -28.87 28.58
C GLN A 332 -10.64 -29.58 27.25
N HIS A 333 -10.62 -28.82 26.16
CA HIS A 333 -10.52 -29.39 24.84
C HIS A 333 -9.22 -30.19 24.79
N ILE A 334 -9.34 -31.51 24.70
CA ILE A 334 -8.20 -32.41 24.64
C ILE A 334 -7.53 -32.15 23.29
N LYS A 335 -6.40 -31.42 23.32
CA LYS A 335 -5.62 -31.15 22.11
C LYS A 335 -5.23 -32.46 21.46
N ASN A 336 -5.49 -32.58 20.16
CA ASN A 336 -5.10 -33.78 19.44
C ASN A 336 -3.56 -33.87 19.33
N ALA A 337 -3.04 -35.08 19.14
CA ALA A 337 -1.59 -35.33 19.15
C ALA A 337 -0.83 -34.57 18.05
N ALA A 338 -1.48 -34.31 16.90
CA ALA A 338 -0.88 -33.56 15.79
C ALA A 338 -0.77 -32.06 16.11
N GLU A 339 -1.80 -31.48 16.73
CA GLU A 339 -1.84 -30.10 17.20
C GLU A 339 -0.79 -29.86 18.30
N LEU A 340 -0.70 -30.76 19.28
CA LEU A 340 0.33 -30.71 20.33
C LEU A 340 1.73 -30.77 19.74
N LYS A 341 1.98 -31.71 18.82
CA LYS A 341 3.26 -31.84 18.13
C LYS A 341 3.62 -30.56 17.37
N LEU A 342 2.65 -29.95 16.70
CA LEU A 342 2.85 -28.71 15.94
C LEU A 342 3.17 -27.53 16.87
N GLN A 343 2.39 -27.33 17.93
CA GLN A 343 2.62 -26.28 18.91
C GLN A 343 3.97 -26.45 19.61
N ASP A 344 4.34 -27.67 19.99
CA ASP A 344 5.64 -27.97 20.60
C ASP A 344 6.80 -27.69 19.64
N THR A 345 6.63 -28.04 18.36
CA THR A 345 7.63 -27.77 17.33
C THR A 345 7.83 -26.28 17.15
N ILE A 346 6.74 -25.50 17.10
CA ILE A 346 6.81 -24.03 17.04
C ILE A 346 7.53 -23.49 18.27
N ASN A 347 7.19 -23.95 19.47
CA ASN A 347 7.79 -23.44 20.72
C ASN A 347 9.30 -23.75 20.79
N LYS A 348 9.70 -24.99 20.49
CA LYS A 348 11.07 -25.51 20.63
C LYS A 348 11.97 -25.17 19.43
N LEU A 349 11.44 -24.57 18.36
CA LEU A 349 12.23 -24.18 17.19
C LEU A 349 13.33 -23.20 17.58
N LYS A 350 14.60 -23.60 17.38
CA LYS A 350 15.78 -22.75 17.62
C LYS A 350 16.04 -21.73 16.50
N GLY A 351 15.55 -22.00 15.30
CA GLY A 351 15.63 -21.11 14.15
C GLY A 351 14.33 -20.35 13.88
N HIS A 352 14.29 -19.67 12.74
CA HIS A 352 13.13 -18.89 12.32
C HIS A 352 12.27 -19.57 11.27
N THR A 353 12.67 -20.72 10.71
CA THR A 353 11.91 -21.38 9.63
C THR A 353 11.41 -22.75 10.07
N LEU A 354 10.10 -22.96 9.95
CA LEU A 354 9.44 -24.24 10.14
C LEU A 354 8.95 -24.75 8.78
N LEU A 355 9.49 -25.88 8.34
CA LEU A 355 9.03 -26.57 7.15
C LEU A 355 8.00 -27.63 7.57
N LEU A 356 6.77 -27.50 7.10
CA LEU A 356 5.71 -28.49 7.30
C LEU A 356 5.56 -29.33 6.04
N SER A 357 5.49 -30.65 6.18
CA SER A 357 5.20 -31.55 5.07
C SER A 357 4.00 -32.44 5.39
N ALA A 358 3.28 -32.88 4.37
CA ALA A 358 2.18 -33.85 4.52
C ALA A 358 2.66 -35.21 5.07
N ALA A 359 3.97 -35.50 5.04
CA ALA A 359 4.53 -36.71 5.64
C ALA A 359 4.65 -36.60 7.18
N ASP A 360 4.76 -35.38 7.72
CA ASP A 360 4.98 -35.13 9.15
C ASP A 360 3.68 -34.98 9.95
N PHE A 361 2.57 -34.69 9.27
CA PHE A 361 1.24 -34.43 9.82
C PHE A 361 0.14 -34.99 8.92
N GLN A 362 -0.82 -35.73 9.51
CA GLN A 362 -2.02 -36.18 8.79
C GLN A 362 -2.84 -34.96 8.33
N GLN A 363 -3.28 -34.97 7.07
CA GLN A 363 -4.06 -33.90 6.45
C GLN A 363 -5.57 -34.25 6.44
N PRO A 364 -6.47 -33.28 6.69
CA PRO A 364 -6.19 -31.91 7.17
C PRO A 364 -5.71 -31.90 8.62
N ILE A 365 -4.93 -30.88 9.01
CA ILE A 365 -4.54 -30.67 10.40
C ILE A 365 -5.75 -30.09 11.14
N ILE A 366 -6.39 -30.91 11.96
CA ILE A 366 -7.55 -30.50 12.75
C ILE A 366 -7.06 -29.68 13.95
N LEU A 367 -7.62 -28.49 14.16
CA LEU A 367 -7.33 -27.65 15.32
C LEU A 367 -8.53 -27.64 16.27
N SER A 368 -8.28 -28.07 17.49
CA SER A 368 -9.23 -28.05 18.62
C SER A 368 -8.94 -26.92 19.60
N ASP A 369 -7.78 -26.27 19.47
CA ASP A 369 -7.41 -25.04 20.17
C ASP A 369 -6.57 -24.12 19.27
N THR A 370 -6.34 -22.89 19.72
CA THR A 370 -5.59 -21.85 19.03
C THR A 370 -4.10 -22.21 18.96
N LEU A 371 -3.48 -22.11 17.79
CA LEU A 371 -2.04 -22.14 17.67
C LEU A 371 -1.44 -20.78 18.04
N HIS A 372 -0.68 -20.74 19.12
CA HIS A 372 -0.05 -19.51 19.60
C HIS A 372 1.35 -19.36 19.05
N ILE A 373 1.61 -18.23 18.38
CA ILE A 373 2.96 -17.85 17.91
C ILE A 373 3.49 -16.77 18.85
N ASN A 374 4.45 -17.16 19.70
CA ASN A 374 5.13 -16.27 20.63
C ASN A 374 6.64 -16.23 20.33
N LYS A 375 6.99 -15.74 19.13
CA LYS A 375 8.37 -15.53 18.70
C LYS A 375 8.48 -14.21 17.94
N ASP A 376 9.61 -13.54 18.08
CA ASP A 376 9.94 -12.33 17.33
C ASP A 376 9.83 -12.53 15.81
N SER A 377 10.31 -13.67 15.29
CA SER A 377 10.18 -13.99 13.87
C SER A 377 9.99 -15.48 13.60
N LEU A 378 9.07 -15.81 12.70
CA LEU A 378 8.75 -17.19 12.30
C LEU A 378 8.28 -17.26 10.84
N TYR A 379 8.89 -18.12 10.04
CA TYR A 379 8.52 -18.44 8.66
C TYR A 379 8.00 -19.87 8.64
N ILE A 380 6.69 -20.04 8.46
CA ILE A 380 6.09 -21.35 8.26
C ILE A 380 5.95 -21.56 6.75
N LYS A 381 6.71 -22.53 6.22
CA LYS A 381 6.62 -22.96 4.83
C LYS A 381 6.05 -24.36 4.76
N THR A 382 5.12 -24.60 3.85
CA THR A 382 4.61 -25.96 3.61
C THR A 382 5.18 -26.53 2.31
N LYS A 383 5.35 -27.85 2.26
CA LYS A 383 5.52 -28.61 1.02
C LYS A 383 4.16 -29.17 0.60
N GLY A 384 3.47 -28.44 -0.28
CA GLY A 384 2.09 -28.73 -0.71
C GLY A 384 1.04 -27.93 0.08
N ALA A 385 -0.20 -27.90 -0.40
CA ALA A 385 -1.28 -27.15 0.25
C ALA A 385 -1.74 -27.87 1.53
N ILE A 386 -1.17 -27.47 2.67
CA ILE A 386 -1.59 -27.97 3.99
C ILE A 386 -2.82 -27.21 4.44
N VAL A 387 -3.86 -27.94 4.87
CA VAL A 387 -5.13 -27.36 5.30
C VAL A 387 -5.25 -27.48 6.82
N PHE A 388 -5.36 -26.34 7.50
CA PHE A 388 -5.84 -26.26 8.87
C PHE A 388 -7.36 -26.27 8.86
N LYS A 389 -7.97 -27.17 9.62
CA LYS A 389 -9.44 -27.31 9.68
C LYS A 389 -9.92 -27.22 11.11
N LYS A 390 -11.01 -26.48 11.32
CA LYS A 390 -11.63 -26.34 12.64
C LYS A 390 -12.23 -27.67 13.09
N ASP A 391 -11.99 -28.07 14.34
CA ASP A 391 -12.80 -29.10 14.98
C ASP A 391 -14.27 -28.64 15.08
N SER A 392 -15.23 -29.56 14.99
CA SER A 392 -16.66 -29.19 14.99
C SER A 392 -17.06 -28.44 16.26
N THR A 393 -16.43 -28.73 17.39
CA THR A 393 -16.72 -28.15 18.71
C THR A 393 -15.93 -26.87 19.02
N TYR A 394 -14.85 -26.60 18.27
CA TYR A 394 -14.00 -25.45 18.49
C TYR A 394 -14.58 -24.18 17.86
N SER A 395 -14.44 -23.02 18.50
CA SER A 395 -14.99 -21.73 18.01
C SER A 395 -14.00 -20.58 18.01
N GLY A 396 -12.75 -20.82 18.43
CA GLY A 396 -11.69 -19.82 18.47
C GLY A 396 -10.94 -19.67 17.14
N PRO A 397 -9.89 -18.83 17.11
CA PRO A 397 -9.10 -18.60 15.92
C PRO A 397 -8.10 -19.72 15.63
N ALA A 398 -7.77 -19.97 14.36
CA ALA A 398 -6.77 -20.99 14.03
C ALA A 398 -5.38 -20.62 14.57
N ILE A 399 -4.96 -19.37 14.37
CA ILE A 399 -3.65 -18.88 14.81
C ILE A 399 -3.79 -17.53 15.53
N ALA A 400 -3.08 -17.37 16.65
CA ALA A 400 -2.93 -16.10 17.35
C ALA A 400 -1.46 -15.71 17.49
N LEU A 401 -1.11 -14.53 16.96
CA LEU A 401 0.22 -13.95 17.05
C LEU A 401 0.31 -13.10 18.32
N ALA A 402 1.37 -13.28 19.10
CA ALA A 402 1.63 -12.45 20.27
C ALA A 402 2.08 -11.03 19.86
N ALA A 403 1.88 -10.05 20.76
CA ALA A 403 2.17 -8.64 20.47
C ALA A 403 3.66 -8.30 20.26
N ASN A 404 4.56 -9.19 20.68
CA ASN A 404 6.01 -9.09 20.47
C ASN A 404 6.47 -9.64 19.11
N CYS A 405 5.60 -10.29 18.33
CA CYS A 405 5.94 -10.73 16.99
C CYS A 405 6.35 -9.53 16.13
N LYS A 406 7.42 -9.66 15.34
CA LYS A 406 7.89 -8.63 14.40
C LYS A 406 7.71 -9.05 12.96
N TYR A 407 7.90 -10.35 12.67
CA TYR A 407 7.83 -10.87 11.31
C TYR A 407 7.42 -12.35 11.26
N VAL A 408 6.16 -12.61 10.92
CA VAL A 408 5.57 -13.95 10.84
C VAL A 408 5.06 -14.22 9.43
N VAL A 409 5.72 -15.11 8.69
CA VAL A 409 5.33 -15.48 7.32
C VAL A 409 4.59 -16.81 7.33
N LEU A 410 3.42 -16.86 6.73
CA LEU A 410 2.70 -18.09 6.42
C LEU A 410 2.72 -18.30 4.89
N ASP A 411 3.33 -19.39 4.45
CA ASP A 411 3.53 -19.69 3.03
C ASP A 411 2.88 -21.03 2.66
N SER A 412 1.96 -20.99 1.70
CA SER A 412 1.30 -22.15 1.08
C SER A 412 0.40 -22.95 2.04
N VAL A 413 -0.32 -22.26 2.92
CA VAL A 413 -1.29 -22.83 3.89
C VAL A 413 -2.74 -22.48 3.53
N ALA A 414 -3.67 -23.35 3.89
CA ALA A 414 -5.11 -23.08 3.78
C ALA A 414 -5.80 -23.20 5.14
N PHE A 415 -6.84 -22.40 5.37
CA PHE A 415 -7.68 -22.44 6.57
C PHE A 415 -9.11 -22.78 6.16
N ASP A 416 -9.75 -23.75 6.82
CA ASP A 416 -11.12 -24.17 6.51
C ASP A 416 -12.03 -24.15 7.76
N GLY A 417 -13.10 -23.35 7.67
CA GLY A 417 -14.24 -23.38 8.58
C GLY A 417 -14.08 -22.61 9.91
N PHE A 418 -13.09 -21.72 10.03
CA PHE A 418 -12.86 -20.92 11.24
C PHE A 418 -13.70 -19.62 11.25
N PRO A 419 -14.33 -19.24 12.38
CA PRO A 419 -14.94 -17.92 12.51
C PRO A 419 -13.93 -16.79 12.27
N THR A 420 -12.74 -16.92 12.85
CA THR A 420 -11.59 -16.07 12.56
C THR A 420 -10.40 -16.97 12.25
N ALA A 421 -9.72 -16.82 11.11
CA ALA A 421 -8.57 -17.69 10.84
C ALA A 421 -7.32 -17.22 11.58
N ILE A 422 -6.95 -15.94 11.49
CA ILE A 422 -5.74 -15.42 12.11
C ILE A 422 -6.05 -14.16 12.94
N VAL A 423 -5.54 -14.11 14.18
CA VAL A 423 -5.54 -12.91 15.02
C VAL A 423 -4.12 -12.39 15.16
N THR A 424 -3.91 -11.11 14.86
CA THR A 424 -2.63 -10.41 15.07
C THR A 424 -2.83 -9.15 15.92
N HIS A 425 -1.79 -8.75 16.65
CA HIS A 425 -1.79 -7.53 17.48
C HIS A 425 -0.97 -6.38 16.88
N ASN A 426 -0.31 -6.62 15.75
CA ASN A 426 0.57 -5.69 15.06
C ASN A 426 0.71 -6.07 13.57
N ASP A 427 1.57 -5.35 12.85
CA ASP A 427 1.83 -5.54 11.41
C ASP A 427 2.83 -6.68 11.11
N ALA A 428 3.04 -7.63 12.03
CA ALA A 428 4.02 -8.70 11.83
C ALA A 428 3.59 -9.78 10.81
N LEU A 429 2.30 -9.89 10.50
CA LEU A 429 1.77 -10.98 9.68
C LEU A 429 2.02 -10.74 8.18
N VAL A 430 2.67 -11.72 7.54
CA VAL A 430 2.87 -11.78 6.09
C VAL A 430 2.27 -13.08 5.56
N LEU A 431 1.42 -12.98 4.54
CA LEU A 431 0.77 -14.13 3.90
C LEU A 431 1.34 -14.33 2.49
N LYS A 432 1.73 -15.55 2.14
CA LYS A 432 2.18 -15.96 0.80
C LYS A 432 1.40 -17.20 0.37
N ASN A 433 0.69 -17.15 -0.76
CA ASN A 433 -0.11 -18.28 -1.26
C ASN A 433 -1.06 -18.89 -0.19
N VAL A 434 -1.73 -18.03 0.60
CA VAL A 434 -2.63 -18.46 1.69
C VAL A 434 -4.07 -18.44 1.23
N GLN A 435 -4.80 -19.52 1.50
CA GLN A 435 -6.22 -19.64 1.16
C GLN A 435 -7.09 -19.66 2.41
N PHE A 436 -8.19 -18.92 2.39
CA PHE A 436 -9.20 -18.92 3.45
C PHE A 436 -10.51 -19.47 2.90
N ASN A 437 -10.85 -20.69 3.27
CA ASN A 437 -12.07 -21.39 2.87
C ASN A 437 -13.08 -21.32 4.02
N ASN A 438 -14.31 -20.88 3.74
CA ASN A 438 -15.39 -20.84 4.74
C ASN A 438 -15.02 -20.11 6.05
N CYS A 439 -14.14 -19.12 5.99
CA CYS A 439 -13.75 -18.31 7.14
C CYS A 439 -14.52 -17.00 7.14
N LEU A 440 -15.20 -16.66 8.25
CA LEU A 440 -15.98 -15.41 8.32
C LEU A 440 -15.06 -14.19 8.37
N THR A 441 -13.98 -14.27 9.14
CA THR A 441 -12.94 -13.25 9.26
C THR A 441 -11.58 -13.86 8.96
N PRO A 442 -11.02 -13.70 7.74
CA PRO A 442 -9.71 -14.26 7.39
C PRO A 442 -8.59 -13.78 8.32
N VAL A 443 -8.51 -12.48 8.56
CA VAL A 443 -7.51 -11.88 9.44
C VAL A 443 -8.18 -10.80 10.28
N GLN A 444 -7.96 -10.86 11.60
CA GLN A 444 -8.40 -9.87 12.56
C GLN A 444 -7.19 -9.21 13.22
N VAL A 445 -7.09 -7.89 13.14
CA VAL A 445 -6.08 -7.11 13.88
C VAL A 445 -6.72 -6.57 15.16
N SER A 446 -6.13 -6.89 16.32
CA SER A 446 -6.65 -6.50 17.63
C SER A 446 -5.63 -5.64 18.38
N TYR A 447 -6.00 -4.40 18.70
CA TYR A 447 -5.13 -3.49 19.44
C TYR A 447 -5.48 -3.47 20.93
N LEU A 448 -4.48 -3.70 21.78
CA LEU A 448 -4.64 -3.63 23.23
C LEU A 448 -4.11 -2.30 23.76
N PHE A 449 -5.01 -1.50 24.32
CA PHE A 449 -4.70 -0.18 24.84
C PHE A 449 -4.69 -0.18 26.38
N PRO A 450 -3.72 0.51 27.02
CA PRO A 450 -3.67 0.59 28.47
C PRO A 450 -4.89 1.34 29.02
N ASN A 451 -5.57 0.74 30.00
CA ASN A 451 -6.72 1.35 30.66
C ASN A 451 -6.31 2.63 31.40
N LYS A 452 -7.15 3.66 31.37
CA LYS A 452 -6.97 4.97 32.05
C LYS A 452 -5.70 5.75 31.71
N LYS A 453 -5.11 5.55 30.53
CA LYS A 453 -4.01 6.38 30.02
C LYS A 453 -4.45 7.17 28.79
N TYR A 454 -3.89 8.36 28.59
CA TYR A 454 -4.02 9.08 27.33
C TYR A 454 -3.23 8.37 26.24
N ILE A 455 -3.85 8.21 25.07
CA ILE A 455 -3.29 7.50 23.93
C ILE A 455 -3.42 8.41 22.71
N SER A 456 -2.32 8.61 22.00
CA SER A 456 -2.26 9.38 20.77
C SER A 456 -1.45 8.59 19.76
N GLY A 457 -1.98 8.38 18.56
CA GLY A 457 -1.35 7.56 17.54
C GLY A 457 -2.31 7.22 16.40
N ARG A 458 -1.79 6.53 15.38
CA ARG A 458 -2.56 6.07 14.23
C ARG A 458 -2.43 4.55 14.14
N LEU A 459 -3.54 3.87 13.88
CA LEU A 459 -3.53 2.46 13.51
C LEU A 459 -3.22 2.37 12.02
N PHE A 460 -2.18 1.62 11.67
CA PHE A 460 -1.84 1.36 10.27
C PHE A 460 -2.78 0.26 9.71
N GLY A 461 -3.00 0.29 8.39
CA GLY A 461 -3.77 -0.73 7.69
C GLY A 461 -2.83 -1.66 6.94
N SER A 462 -3.00 -2.96 7.10
CA SER A 462 -2.28 -3.95 6.30
C SER A 462 -2.90 -4.05 4.90
N MET A 463 -2.09 -4.05 3.84
CA MET A 463 -2.55 -4.21 2.46
C MET A 463 -2.40 -5.68 2.04
N PHE A 464 -3.53 -6.38 1.89
CA PHE A 464 -3.56 -7.72 1.31
C PHE A 464 -3.99 -7.62 -0.15
N LYS A 465 -3.24 -8.27 -1.06
CA LYS A 465 -3.59 -8.38 -2.47
C LYS A 465 -3.96 -9.82 -2.76
N THR A 466 -4.93 -10.03 -3.65
CA THR A 466 -5.23 -11.36 -4.20
C THR A 466 -4.17 -11.68 -5.25
N ASP A 467 -3.30 -12.65 -4.99
CA ASP A 467 -2.43 -13.20 -6.02
C ASP A 467 -3.29 -14.08 -6.93
N SER A 468 -3.51 -13.63 -8.16
CA SER A 468 -4.18 -14.42 -9.20
C SER A 468 -3.28 -15.56 -9.66
N VAL A 469 -3.15 -16.62 -8.86
CA VAL A 469 -2.76 -17.92 -9.41
C VAL A 469 -4.04 -18.57 -9.93
N PRO A 470 -4.21 -18.79 -11.25
CA PRO A 470 -5.37 -19.50 -11.75
C PRO A 470 -5.32 -20.92 -11.18
N THR A 471 -6.33 -21.29 -10.40
CA THR A 471 -6.73 -22.69 -10.26
C THR A 471 -6.92 -23.23 -11.67
N LYS A 472 -6.03 -24.11 -12.13
CA LYS A 472 -6.39 -25.05 -13.19
C LYS A 472 -7.60 -25.79 -12.66
N ALA A 473 -8.79 -25.41 -13.12
CA ALA A 473 -9.98 -26.22 -12.98
C ALA A 473 -9.72 -27.49 -13.80
N THR A 474 -9.32 -28.55 -13.12
CA THR A 474 -9.49 -29.91 -13.62
C THR A 474 -10.97 -30.24 -13.52
N HIS A 475 -11.66 -30.20 -14.65
CA HIS A 475 -12.79 -31.07 -14.96
C HIS A 475 -12.78 -31.39 -16.45
#